data_AF-A0A930RWI6-F1
#
_entry.id   AF-A0A930RWI6-F1
#
_cell.length_a   1.000
_cell.length_b   1.000
_cell.length_c   1.000
_cell.angle_alpha   90.00
_cell.angle_beta   90.00
_cell.angle_gamma   90.00
#
_symmetry.space_group_name_H-M   'P 1'
#
loop_
_entity.id
_entity.type
_entity.pdbx_description
1 polymer ?
#
loop_
_entity_poly.entity_id
_entity_poly.type
_entity_poly.pdbx_seq_one_letter_code
_entity_poly.pdbx_strand_id
1 'polypeptide(L)' 'MSTEDAPCPMNFSKTFQSGELKNYYKGWIFHKHNEDFGNLHQRDKDGNFIKMRFVTMLAQKPM' A
#
# COMPACT_ATOMS: atom_id res chain seq x y z
N MET A 1 -1.54 -0.10 3.62
CA MET A 1 -0.23 -0.01 4.30
C MET A 1 -0.42 0.64 5.65
N SER A 2 0.52 0.45 6.57
CA SER A 2 0.62 1.25 7.79
C SER A 2 2.05 1.78 7.86
N THR A 3 2.23 3.09 7.75
CA THR A 3 3.54 3.74 7.83
C THR A 3 3.55 4.77 8.95
N GLU A 4 4.73 5.19 9.40
CA GLU A 4 4.89 6.13 10.52
C GLU A 4 4.12 7.45 10.30
N ASP A 5 4.20 7.99 9.09
CA ASP A 5 3.55 9.25 8.69
C ASP A 5 2.10 9.08 8.23
N ALA A 6 1.65 7.85 8.00
CA ALA A 6 0.30 7.52 7.55
C ALA A 6 -0.13 6.15 8.12
N PRO A 7 -0.41 6.07 9.43
CA PRO A 7 -0.84 4.83 10.06
C PRO A 7 -2.16 4.34 9.45
N CYS A 8 -2.33 3.02 9.36
CA CYS A 8 -3.55 2.42 8.83
C CYS A 8 -4.74 2.71 9.78
N PRO A 9 -5.84 3.32 9.30
CA PRO A 9 -7.00 3.61 10.14
C PRO A 9 -7.88 2.38 10.40
N MET A 10 -7.57 1.24 9.79
CA MET A 10 -8.35 0.00 9.85
C MET A 10 -7.54 -1.12 10.52
N ASN A 11 -8.23 -1.99 11.25
CA ASN A 11 -7.64 -3.17 11.90
C ASN A 11 -7.51 -4.36 10.94
N PHE A 12 -6.82 -4.17 9.82
CA PHE A 12 -6.43 -5.30 8.98
C PHE A 12 -5.43 -6.19 9.73
N SER A 13 -5.58 -7.50 9.64
CA SER A 13 -4.67 -8.47 10.29
C SER A 13 -3.23 -8.37 9.80
N LYS A 14 -3.01 -7.87 8.58
CA LYS A 14 -1.69 -7.58 8.02
C LYS A 14 -1.72 -6.30 7.19
N THR A 15 -0.67 -5.51 7.30
CA THR A 15 -0.40 -4.35 6.45
C THR A 15 1.06 -4.33 6.06
N PHE A 16 1.36 -3.85 4.85
CA PHE A 16 2.75 -3.57 4.46
C PHE A 16 3.27 -2.30 5.16
N GLN A 17 4.53 -2.35 5.58
CA GLN A 17 5.38 -1.23 5.97
C GLN A 17 6.00 -0.54 4.74
N SER A 18 6.58 0.64 4.92
CA SER A 18 7.23 1.36 3.82
C SER A 18 8.40 0.55 3.24
N GLY A 19 8.42 0.40 1.92
CA GLY A 19 9.41 -0.38 1.19
C GLY A 19 9.32 -1.90 1.35
N GLU A 20 8.39 -2.43 2.18
CA GLU A 20 8.32 -3.87 2.48
C GLU A 20 8.05 -4.69 1.21
N LEU A 21 7.06 -4.30 0.40
CA LEU A 21 6.75 -5.00 -0.84
C LEU A 21 7.91 -4.90 -1.85
N LYS A 22 8.53 -3.72 -1.95
CA LYS A 22 9.72 -3.50 -2.78
C LYS A 22 10.86 -4.46 -2.41
N ASN A 23 11.06 -4.67 -1.11
CA ASN A 23 12.08 -5.57 -0.59
C ASN A 23 11.75 -7.04 -0.87
N TYR A 24 10.49 -7.45 -0.80
CA TYR A 24 10.07 -8.81 -1.18
C TYR A 24 10.40 -9.16 -2.64
N TYR A 25 10.30 -8.18 -3.54
CA TYR A 25 10.58 -8.35 -4.97
C TYR A 25 11.96 -7.80 -5.37
N LYS A 26 12.91 -7.73 -4.44
CA LYS A 26 14.27 -7.28 -4.73
C LYS A 26 14.89 -8.11 -5.86
N GLY A 27 15.46 -7.41 -6.86
CA GLY A 27 16.05 -8.03 -8.04
C GLY A 27 15.08 -8.26 -9.20
N TRP A 28 13.77 -8.02 -9.01
CA TRP A 28 12.82 -7.97 -10.12
C TRP A 28 12.89 -6.61 -10.84
N ILE A 29 12.44 -6.60 -12.09
CA ILE A 29 12.30 -5.37 -12.89
C ILE A 29 10.96 -4.74 -12.51
N PHE A 30 10.97 -3.51 -12.02
CA PHE A 30 9.75 -2.79 -11.66
C PHE A 30 9.27 -1.92 -12.82
N HIS A 31 8.16 -2.29 -13.43
CA HIS A 31 7.47 -1.50 -14.46
C HIS A 31 6.60 -0.41 -13.82
N LYS A 32 6.07 -0.67 -12.63
CA LYS A 32 5.36 0.30 -11.79
C LYS A 32 5.59 -0.02 -10.32
N HIS A 33 5.88 1.00 -9.52
CA HIS A 33 5.93 0.91 -8.07
C HIS A 33 5.56 2.26 -7.45
N ASN A 34 4.54 2.30 -6.60
CA ASN A 34 4.21 3.48 -5.80
C ASN A 34 3.66 3.10 -4.43
N GLU A 35 3.73 4.04 -3.48
CA GLU A 35 3.18 3.95 -2.13
C GLU A 35 2.25 5.16 -1.88
N ASP A 36 1.26 5.33 -2.76
CA ASP A 36 0.41 6.52 -2.81
C ASP A 36 -0.82 6.39 -1.90
N PHE A 37 -1.45 7.53 -1.60
CA PHE A 37 -2.76 7.53 -0.97
C PHE A 37 -3.86 7.08 -1.94
N GLY A 38 -4.78 6.26 -1.44
CA GLY A 38 -6.01 5.88 -2.10
C GLY A 38 -7.16 5.88 -1.10
N ASN A 39 -8.32 5.44 -1.58
CA ASN A 39 -9.56 5.39 -0.80
C ASN A 39 -10.10 3.96 -0.79
N LEU A 40 -10.52 3.48 0.38
CA LEU A 40 -11.40 2.33 0.45
C LEU A 40 -12.78 2.69 -0.10
N HIS A 41 -13.52 1.69 -0.59
CA HIS A 41 -14.94 1.87 -0.91
C HIS A 41 -15.80 2.07 0.34
N GLN A 42 -15.37 1.52 1.48
CA GLN A 42 -15.99 1.76 2.78
C GLN A 42 -15.89 3.25 3.15
N ARG A 43 -16.96 3.75 3.77
CA ARG A 43 -17.07 5.13 4.26
C ARG A 43 -16.95 5.19 5.78
N ASP A 44 -16.49 6.33 6.29
CA ASP A 44 -16.50 6.65 7.72
C ASP A 44 -17.92 7.04 8.21
N LYS A 45 -18.01 7.38 9.51
CA LYS A 45 -19.26 7.79 10.16
C LYS A 45 -19.89 9.06 9.55
N ASP A 46 -19.08 9.89 8.90
CA ASP A 46 -19.50 11.15 8.28
C ASP A 46 -19.78 10.96 6.77
N GLY A 47 -19.66 9.74 6.26
CA GLY A 47 -19.96 9.38 4.87
C GLY A 47 -18.82 9.64 3.89
N ASN A 48 -17.63 10.01 4.36
CA ASN A 48 -16.45 10.20 3.50
C ASN A 48 -15.75 8.87 3.24
N PHE A 49 -15.07 8.74 2.10
CA PHE A 49 -14.26 7.57 1.84
C PHE A 49 -13.06 7.50 2.80
N ILE A 50 -12.79 6.31 3.32
CA ILE A 50 -11.65 6.11 4.22
C ILE A 50 -10.37 6.16 3.40
N LYS A 51 -9.56 7.21 3.61
CA LYS A 51 -8.29 7.42 2.94
C LYS A 51 -7.15 6.69 3.67
N MET A 52 -6.30 5.98 2.93
CA MET A 52 -5.11 5.33 3.48
C MET A 52 -4.04 5.13 2.40
N ARG A 53 -2.81 4.79 2.80
CA ARG A 53 -1.72 4.49 1.87
C ARG A 53 -1.83 3.07 1.32
N PHE A 54 -1.66 2.91 0.02
CA PHE A 54 -1.58 1.64 -0.69
C PHE A 54 -0.22 1.50 -1.33
N VAL A 55 0.30 0.27 -1.40
CA VAL A 55 1.43 -0.04 -2.29
C VAL A 55 0.88 -0.73 -3.52
N THR A 56 1.25 -0.23 -4.70
CA THR A 56 0.89 -0.84 -5.99
C THR A 56 2.16 -1.20 -6.74
N MET A 57 2.26 -2.44 -7.22
CA MET A 57 3.43 -2.91 -7.95
C MET A 57 3.03 -3.70 -9.20
N LEU A 58 3.68 -3.39 -10.32
CA LEU A 58 3.79 -4.26 -11.49
C LEU A 58 5.28 -4.58 -11.67
N ALA A 59 5.64 -5.84 -11.46
CA ALA A 59 7.02 -6.31 -11.51
C ALA A 59 7.15 -7.55 -12.41
N GLN A 60 8.32 -7.69 -13.03
CA GLN A 60 8.68 -8.81 -13.89
C GLN A 60 9.90 -9.53 -13.32
N LYS A 61 9.81 -10.86 -13.22
CA LYS A 61 10.92 -11.71 -12.79
C LYS A 61 12.04 -11.65 -13.84
N PRO A 62 13.31 -11.46 -13.45
CA PRO A 62 14.42 -11.54 -14.38
C PRO A 62 14.53 -12.97 -14.95
N MET A 63 15.03 -13.08 -16.18
CA MET A 63 15.30 -14.37 -16.85
C MET A 63 16.50 -15.06 -16.22
#